data_AF-A0A2V5KTP1-F1
#
_entry.id   AF-A0A2V5KTP1-F1
#
_cell.length_a   1.000
_cell.length_b   1.000
_cell.length_c   1.000
_cell.angle_alpha   90.00
_cell.angle_beta   90.00
_cell.angle_gamma   90.00
#
_symmetry.space_group_name_H-M   'P 1'
#
loop_
_entity.id
_entity.type
_entity.pdbx_description
1 polymer ?
#
loop_
_entity_poly.entity_id
_entity_poly.type
_entity_poly.pdbx_seq_one_letter_code
_entity_poly.pdbx_strand_id
1 'polypeptide(L)'
;MLRKIVDLVTSLKLTIVCLAAGMALIFVGTIAQVHLGIHEAQQRYFQSMFVWWPPEGRGFKIPIFPGGHLIGAVLLINLIAAHAKRFRWTWRKLGIHLTHAGLIIMLAGGLFTDLFAVESHMRLANGDTRNYSEDLREMELAVIDTTGEDLDQVTAIPESVLRHSRVIDHRSLPFRIVVRSFYQNSRLKM
;
A
#
# COMPACT_ATOMS: atom_id res chain seq x y z
N MET A 1 -36.82 -1.95 4.38
CA MET A 1 -35.50 -2.17 3.73
C MET A 1 -34.35 -2.29 4.74
N LEU A 2 -34.26 -1.42 5.75
CA LEU A 2 -33.14 -1.41 6.71
C LEU A 2 -32.87 -2.75 7.43
N ARG A 3 -33.92 -3.45 7.91
CA ARG A 3 -33.75 -4.80 8.52
C ARG A 3 -33.09 -5.81 7.56
N LYS A 4 -33.46 -5.81 6.28
CA LYS A 4 -32.88 -6.73 5.27
C LYS A 4 -31.39 -6.46 5.04
N ILE A 5 -30.98 -5.18 5.03
CA ILE A 5 -29.57 -4.80 4.91
C ILE A 5 -28.79 -5.23 6.15
N VAL A 6 -29.32 -4.97 7.34
CA VAL A 6 -28.69 -5.40 8.60
C VAL A 6 -28.58 -6.92 8.66
N ASP A 7 -29.61 -7.66 8.24
CA ASP A 7 -29.58 -9.13 8.22
C ASP A 7 -28.57 -9.67 7.20
N LEU A 8 -28.41 -9.02 6.04
CA LEU A 8 -27.37 -9.35 5.06
C LEU A 8 -25.98 -9.10 5.62
N VAL A 9 -25.74 -7.91 6.18
CA VAL A 9 -24.43 -7.50 6.73
C VAL A 9 -24.08 -8.30 7.99
N THR A 10 -25.04 -8.82 8.74
CA THR A 10 -24.80 -9.66 9.94
C THR A 10 -24.85 -11.17 9.66
N SER A 11 -24.89 -11.56 8.39
CA SER A 11 -25.00 -12.95 7.95
C SER A 11 -23.69 -13.71 8.11
N LEU A 12 -23.77 -14.92 8.66
CA LEU A 12 -22.64 -15.86 8.70
C LEU A 12 -22.25 -16.35 7.30
N LYS A 13 -23.23 -16.44 6.37
CA LYS A 13 -22.96 -16.82 4.98
C LYS A 13 -22.03 -15.82 4.31
N LEU A 14 -22.21 -14.52 4.60
CA LEU A 14 -21.34 -13.47 4.09
C LEU A 14 -19.91 -13.65 4.62
N THR A 15 -19.75 -13.93 5.91
CA THR A 15 -18.44 -14.20 6.52
C THR A 15 -17.74 -15.37 5.81
N ILE A 16 -18.44 -16.50 5.63
CA ILE A 16 -17.88 -17.70 4.99
C ILE A 16 -17.47 -17.40 3.55
N VAL A 17 -18.30 -16.68 2.79
CA VAL A 17 -17.97 -16.29 1.40
C VAL A 17 -16.74 -15.38 1.37
N CYS A 18 -16.64 -14.40 2.27
CA CYS A 18 -15.48 -13.51 2.34
C CYS A 18 -14.20 -14.28 2.72
N LEU A 19 -14.28 -15.21 3.68
CA LEU A 19 -13.13 -16.04 4.07
C LEU A 19 -12.67 -16.96 2.93
N ALA A 20 -13.61 -17.60 2.23
CA ALA A 20 -13.30 -18.44 1.08
C ALA A 20 -12.70 -17.62 -0.08
N ALA A 21 -13.27 -16.45 -0.36
CA ALA A 21 -12.75 -15.53 -1.38
C ALA A 21 -11.35 -15.01 -0.99
N GLY A 22 -11.13 -14.68 0.28
CA GLY A 22 -9.83 -14.26 0.81
C GLY A 22 -8.79 -15.37 0.70
N MET A 23 -9.16 -16.62 0.99
CA MET A 23 -8.27 -17.77 0.84
C MET A 23 -7.87 -17.98 -0.63
N ALA A 24 -8.82 -17.89 -1.56
CA ALA A 24 -8.54 -17.96 -3.00
C ALA A 24 -7.63 -16.81 -3.45
N LEU A 25 -7.89 -15.59 -2.96
CA LEU A 25 -7.07 -14.41 -3.27
C LEU A 25 -5.64 -14.58 -2.76
N ILE A 26 -5.44 -15.05 -1.52
CA ILE A 26 -4.12 -15.32 -0.94
C ILE A 26 -3.37 -16.35 -1.78
N PHE A 27 -4.03 -17.44 -2.15
CA PHE A 27 -3.43 -18.50 -2.96
C PHE A 27 -2.96 -17.98 -4.32
N VAL A 28 -3.85 -17.31 -5.07
CA VAL A 28 -3.54 -16.77 -6.40
C VAL A 28 -2.51 -15.65 -6.31
N GLY A 29 -2.63 -14.75 -5.33
CA GLY A 29 -1.70 -13.65 -5.10
C GLY A 29 -0.28 -14.15 -4.79
N THR A 30 -0.16 -15.21 -3.99
CA THR A 30 1.13 -15.84 -3.66
C THR A 30 1.78 -16.46 -4.90
N ILE A 31 1.01 -17.08 -5.78
CA ILE A 31 1.53 -17.58 -7.07
C ILE A 31 1.98 -16.40 -7.94
N ALA A 32 1.17 -15.34 -8.02
CA ALA A 32 1.48 -14.16 -8.82
C ALA A 32 2.75 -13.43 -8.34
N GLN A 33 3.02 -13.46 -7.03
CA GLN A 33 4.21 -12.85 -6.40
C GLN A 33 5.53 -13.39 -6.96
N VAL A 34 5.57 -14.65 -7.41
CA VAL A 34 6.77 -15.24 -8.04
C VAL A 34 7.15 -14.53 -9.34
N HIS A 35 6.16 -14.06 -10.10
CA HIS A 35 6.38 -13.44 -11.41
C HIS A 35 6.37 -11.91 -11.38
N LEU A 36 5.52 -11.32 -10.55
CA LEU A 36 5.33 -9.87 -10.45
C LEU A 36 6.25 -9.22 -9.41
N GLY A 37 6.80 -10.00 -8.49
CA GLY A 37 7.40 -9.48 -7.27
C GLY A 37 6.34 -9.14 -6.22
N ILE A 38 6.81 -8.91 -4.98
CA ILE A 38 5.95 -8.69 -3.80
C ILE A 38 5.08 -7.47 -4.01
N HIS A 39 5.68 -6.37 -4.45
CA HIS A 39 5.05 -5.08 -4.49
C HIS A 39 3.88 -5.02 -5.50
N GLU A 40 4.14 -5.40 -6.75
CA GLU A 40 3.12 -5.43 -7.80
C GLU A 40 2.02 -6.44 -7.51
N ALA A 41 2.36 -7.61 -6.94
CA ALA A 41 1.36 -8.56 -6.49
C ALA A 41 0.49 -7.99 -5.37
N GLN A 42 1.09 -7.24 -4.43
CA GLN A 42 0.35 -6.57 -3.37
C GLN A 42 -0.62 -5.54 -3.94
N GLN A 43 -0.15 -4.61 -4.76
CA GLN A 43 -0.99 -3.58 -5.38
C GLN A 43 -2.16 -4.17 -6.18
N ARG A 44 -1.87 -5.21 -6.96
CA ARG A 44 -2.83 -5.76 -7.91
C ARG A 44 -3.91 -6.62 -7.26
N TYR A 45 -3.55 -7.43 -6.26
CA TYR A 45 -4.45 -8.40 -5.65
C TYR A 45 -4.97 -7.94 -4.29
N PHE A 46 -4.12 -7.41 -3.42
CA PHE A 46 -4.44 -7.17 -2.02
C PHE A 46 -4.83 -5.70 -1.76
N GLN A 47 -4.13 -4.74 -2.37
CA GLN A 47 -4.40 -3.30 -2.25
C GLN A 47 -5.32 -2.78 -3.36
N SER A 48 -6.26 -3.62 -3.81
CA SER A 48 -7.21 -3.29 -4.86
C SER A 48 -8.63 -3.61 -4.43
N MET A 49 -9.59 -2.86 -4.98
CA MET A 49 -11.02 -3.16 -4.83
C MET A 49 -11.43 -4.36 -5.70
N PHE A 50 -10.82 -4.49 -6.87
CA PHE A 50 -11.07 -5.57 -7.82
C PHE A 50 -9.77 -5.99 -8.48
N VAL A 51 -9.64 -7.30 -8.72
CA VAL A 51 -8.60 -7.87 -9.55
C VAL A 51 -9.05 -7.77 -11.00
N TRP A 52 -8.28 -7.05 -11.82
CA TRP A 52 -8.59 -6.79 -13.22
C TRP A 52 -7.86 -7.74 -14.18
N TRP A 53 -8.50 -8.06 -15.30
CA TRP A 53 -7.92 -8.85 -16.41
C TRP A 53 -8.27 -8.20 -17.76
N PRO A 54 -7.38 -8.20 -18.79
CA PRO A 54 -6.00 -8.70 -18.79
C PRO A 54 -5.02 -7.80 -18.01
N PRO A 55 -3.84 -8.34 -17.62
CA PRO A 55 -2.84 -7.62 -16.83
C PRO A 55 -2.18 -6.45 -17.51
N GLU A 56 -1.96 -6.54 -18.82
CA GLU A 56 -1.24 -5.53 -19.58
C GLU A 56 -2.24 -4.64 -20.32
N GLY A 57 -2.08 -3.32 -20.13
CA GLY A 57 -3.06 -2.30 -20.50
C GLY A 57 -3.14 -1.97 -21.98
N ARG A 58 -3.51 -2.95 -22.82
CA ARG A 58 -3.94 -2.71 -24.20
C ARG A 58 -5.26 -3.45 -24.47
N GLY A 59 -6.37 -2.93 -23.92
CA GLY A 59 -7.71 -3.47 -24.15
C GLY A 59 -8.75 -3.14 -23.07
N PHE A 60 -9.94 -3.72 -23.22
CA PHE A 60 -11.05 -3.63 -22.25
C PHE A 60 -10.72 -4.46 -20.99
N LYS A 61 -10.74 -3.83 -19.82
CA LYS A 61 -10.46 -4.48 -18.52
C LYS A 61 -11.76 -4.93 -17.87
N ILE A 62 -11.81 -6.19 -17.45
CA ILE A 62 -12.96 -6.80 -16.76
C ILE A 62 -12.57 -7.12 -15.31
N PRO A 63 -13.42 -6.81 -14.32
CA PRO A 63 -13.18 -7.19 -12.93
C PRO A 63 -13.52 -8.67 -12.76
N ILE A 64 -12.50 -9.51 -12.61
CA ILE A 64 -12.67 -10.98 -12.53
C ILE A 64 -12.91 -11.47 -11.10
N PHE A 65 -12.40 -10.73 -10.11
CA PHE A 65 -12.44 -11.17 -8.72
C PHE A 65 -12.44 -9.97 -7.76
N PRO A 66 -13.11 -10.03 -6.59
CA PRO A 66 -12.99 -9.00 -5.57
C PRO A 66 -11.56 -8.95 -5.01
N GLY A 67 -10.99 -7.75 -4.92
CA GLY A 67 -9.64 -7.55 -4.39
C GLY A 67 -9.61 -7.56 -2.85
N GLY A 68 -8.40 -7.51 -2.30
CA GLY A 68 -8.17 -7.63 -0.85
C GLY A 68 -8.84 -6.52 -0.04
N HIS A 69 -8.83 -5.27 -0.52
CA HIS A 69 -9.54 -4.17 0.14
C HIS A 69 -11.03 -4.41 0.22
N LEU A 70 -11.64 -4.87 -0.87
CA LEU A 70 -13.09 -5.12 -0.91
C LEU A 70 -13.47 -6.27 0.03
N ILE A 71 -12.76 -7.40 -0.05
CA ILE A 71 -13.01 -8.55 0.82
C ILE A 71 -12.79 -8.16 2.30
N GLY A 72 -11.66 -7.50 2.58
CA GLY A 72 -11.28 -7.07 3.94
C GLY A 72 -12.27 -6.07 4.53
N ALA A 73 -12.68 -5.04 3.78
CA ALA A 73 -13.65 -4.06 4.23
C ALA A 73 -15.03 -4.68 4.47
N VAL A 74 -15.51 -5.52 3.55
CA VAL A 74 -16.80 -6.22 3.72
C VAL A 74 -16.76 -7.15 4.94
N LEU A 75 -15.67 -7.90 5.12
CA LEU A 75 -15.48 -8.77 6.28
C LEU A 75 -15.42 -7.99 7.59
N LEU A 76 -14.71 -6.85 7.62
CA LEU A 76 -14.61 -5.99 8.79
C LEU A 76 -15.98 -5.42 9.19
N ILE A 77 -16.73 -4.87 8.23
CA ILE A 77 -18.08 -4.35 8.46
C ILE A 77 -19.00 -5.48 8.95
N ASN A 78 -18.93 -6.66 8.32
CA ASN A 78 -19.69 -7.83 8.73
C ASN A 78 -19.38 -8.25 10.17
N LEU A 79 -18.09 -8.31 10.53
CA LEU A 79 -17.64 -8.73 11.85
C LEU A 79 -18.09 -7.75 12.94
N ILE A 80 -17.92 -6.45 12.71
CA ILE A 80 -18.37 -5.39 13.62
C ILE A 80 -19.89 -5.47 13.80
N ALA A 81 -20.65 -5.51 12.70
CA ALA A 81 -22.11 -5.52 12.75
C ALA A 81 -22.66 -6.80 13.41
N ALA A 82 -22.10 -7.97 13.07
CA ALA A 82 -22.51 -9.24 13.64
C ALA A 82 -22.24 -9.29 15.14
N HIS A 83 -21.08 -8.78 15.57
CA HIS A 83 -20.72 -8.74 16.97
C HIS A 83 -21.56 -7.72 17.75
N ALA A 84 -21.83 -6.53 17.19
CA ALA A 84 -22.71 -5.54 17.79
C ALA A 84 -24.15 -6.08 17.97
N LYS A 85 -24.69 -6.77 16.97
CA LYS A 85 -26.04 -7.35 17.02
C LYS A 85 -26.16 -8.51 18.01
N ARG A 86 -25.13 -9.36 18.12
CA ARG A 86 -25.14 -10.57 18.97
C ARG A 86 -24.55 -10.34 20.36
N PHE A 87 -24.20 -9.09 20.67
CA PHE A 87 -23.56 -8.73 21.92
C PHE A 87 -24.48 -9.07 23.10
N ARG A 88 -23.98 -9.89 24.03
CA ARG A 88 -24.61 -10.14 25.32
C ARG A 88 -23.54 -10.15 26.39
N TRP A 89 -23.52 -9.11 27.22
CA TRP A 89 -22.55 -8.96 28.28
C TRP A 89 -22.69 -10.09 29.30
N THR A 90 -21.70 -10.97 29.36
CA THR A 90 -21.63 -12.09 30.30
C THR A 90 -20.17 -12.49 30.46
N TRP A 91 -19.68 -12.58 31.69
CA TRP A 91 -18.30 -12.95 32.01
C TRP A 91 -17.86 -14.29 31.40
N ARG A 92 -18.79 -15.24 31.24
CA ARG A 92 -18.55 -16.53 30.56
C ARG A 92 -18.21 -16.40 29.06
N LYS A 93 -18.51 -15.26 28.43
CA LYS A 93 -18.28 -14.99 26.99
C LYS A 93 -17.13 -14.01 26.73
N LEU A 94 -16.40 -13.61 27.79
CA LEU A 94 -15.31 -12.63 27.68
C LEU A 94 -14.27 -13.05 26.62
N GLY A 95 -13.89 -14.33 26.57
CA GLY A 95 -12.93 -14.84 25.58
C GLY A 95 -13.40 -14.70 24.13
N ILE A 96 -14.71 -14.92 23.87
CA ILE A 96 -15.28 -14.74 22.53
C ILE A 96 -15.25 -13.25 22.14
N HIS A 97 -15.57 -12.36 23.08
CA HIS A 97 -15.51 -10.92 22.82
C HIS A 97 -14.08 -10.43 22.58
N LEU A 98 -13.10 -10.94 23.35
CA LEU A 98 -11.70 -10.57 23.21
C LEU A 98 -11.12 -11.04 21.86
N THR A 99 -11.42 -12.27 21.44
CA THR A 99 -10.95 -12.79 20.15
C THR A 99 -11.51 -12.01 18.97
N HIS A 100 -12.81 -11.70 18.98
CA HIS A 100 -13.42 -10.90 17.91
C HIS A 100 -12.92 -9.45 17.94
N ALA A 101 -12.73 -8.86 19.11
CA ALA A 101 -12.13 -7.53 19.24
C ALA A 101 -10.70 -7.53 18.67
N GLY A 102 -9.88 -8.53 19.00
CA GLY A 102 -8.53 -8.69 18.46
C GLY A 102 -8.54 -8.80 16.94
N LEU A 103 -9.42 -9.63 16.36
CA LEU A 103 -9.56 -9.76 14.91
C LEU A 103 -10.01 -8.46 14.24
N ILE A 104 -10.97 -7.74 14.84
CA ILE A 104 -11.41 -6.43 14.35
C ILE A 104 -10.26 -5.43 14.37
N ILE A 105 -9.50 -5.37 15.46
CA ILE A 105 -8.34 -4.48 15.60
C ILE A 105 -7.26 -4.83 14.57
N MET A 106 -6.95 -6.13 14.38
CA MET A 106 -5.96 -6.55 13.38
C MET A 106 -6.38 -6.20 11.96
N LEU A 107 -7.63 -6.47 11.58
CA LEU A 107 -8.14 -6.16 10.25
C LEU A 107 -8.21 -4.65 10.00
N ALA A 108 -8.74 -3.89 10.96
CA ALA A 108 -8.81 -2.44 10.87
C ALA A 108 -7.42 -1.80 10.84
N GLY A 109 -6.50 -2.27 11.69
CA GLY A 109 -5.12 -1.80 11.73
C GLY A 109 -4.35 -2.12 10.46
N GLY A 110 -4.53 -3.31 9.89
CA GLY A 110 -3.97 -3.68 8.59
C GLY A 110 -4.45 -2.76 7.47
N LEU A 111 -5.77 -2.56 7.36
CA LEU A 111 -6.34 -1.66 6.35
C LEU A 111 -5.92 -0.20 6.57
N PHE A 112 -5.86 0.26 7.82
CA PHE A 112 -5.43 1.62 8.14
C PHE A 112 -3.96 1.84 7.78
N THR A 113 -3.09 0.92 8.14
CA THR A 113 -1.66 0.98 7.77
C THR A 113 -1.52 1.00 6.25
N ASP A 114 -2.24 0.13 5.55
CA ASP A 114 -2.17 0.05 4.09
C ASP A 114 -2.60 1.33 3.38
N LEU A 115 -3.61 2.04 3.90
CA LEU A 115 -4.13 3.27 3.30
C LEU A 115 -3.36 4.54 3.69
N PHE A 116 -2.73 4.57 4.85
CA PHE A 116 -2.16 5.80 5.43
C PHE A 116 -0.67 5.74 5.75
N ALA A 117 -0.05 4.55 5.80
CA ALA A 117 1.37 4.44 6.09
C ALA A 117 2.20 4.83 4.87
N VAL A 118 3.26 5.58 5.13
CA VAL A 118 4.31 5.87 4.15
C VAL A 118 5.50 4.99 4.50
N GLU A 119 5.89 4.13 3.57
CA GLU A 119 7.06 3.26 3.71
C GLU A 119 8.32 4.04 3.32
N SER A 120 9.27 4.13 4.23
CA SER A 120 10.60 4.67 3.95
C SER A 120 11.64 3.89 4.74
N HIS A 121 12.89 3.98 4.30
CA HIS A 121 14.02 3.28 4.89
C HIS A 121 15.13 4.27 5.21
N MET A 122 15.80 4.07 6.35
CA MET A 122 16.97 4.84 6.73
C MET A 122 18.14 3.87 6.86
N ARG A 123 19.16 4.04 6.04
CA ARG A 123 20.39 3.25 6.12
C ARG A 123 21.43 4.04 6.90
N LEU A 124 21.87 3.51 8.03
CA LEU A 124 22.93 4.09 8.87
C LEU A 124 24.13 3.14 8.88
N ALA A 125 25.31 3.62 8.50
CA ALA A 125 26.56 2.92 8.74
C ALA A 125 27.17 3.30 10.10
N ASN A 126 28.15 2.55 10.58
CA ASN A 126 28.83 2.87 11.83
C ASN A 126 29.55 4.22 11.72
N GLY A 127 29.16 5.18 12.57
CA GLY A 127 29.66 6.54 12.55
C GLY A 127 28.81 7.53 11.74
N ASP A 128 27.83 7.05 10.96
CA ASP A 128 26.91 7.93 10.24
C ASP A 128 25.88 8.56 11.19
N THR A 129 25.60 9.85 10.97
CA THR A 129 24.42 10.52 11.51
C THR A 129 23.58 11.03 10.34
N ARG A 130 22.32 10.57 10.21
CA ARG A 130 21.40 10.99 9.15
C ARG A 130 20.07 11.43 9.76
N ASN A 131 19.43 12.41 9.15
CA ASN A 131 18.15 12.99 9.56
C ASN A 131 17.05 12.86 8.49
N TYR A 132 17.24 11.97 7.51
CA TYR A 132 16.31 11.72 6.41
C TYR A 132 16.10 10.23 6.18
N SER A 133 14.93 9.85 5.67
CA SER A 133 14.62 8.52 5.17
C SER A 133 14.33 8.58 3.67
N GLU A 134 14.58 7.48 2.98
CA GLU A 134 14.46 7.35 1.54
C GLU A 134 13.29 6.42 1.20
N ASP A 135 12.66 6.60 0.05
CA ASP A 135 11.77 5.60 -0.57
C ASP A 135 12.48 5.08 -1.83
N LEU A 136 12.79 3.77 -1.89
CA LEU A 136 13.49 3.16 -3.04
C LEU A 136 12.70 3.24 -4.34
N ARG A 137 11.42 3.58 -4.26
CA ARG A 137 10.49 3.55 -5.39
C ARG A 137 10.32 4.92 -6.03
N GLU A 138 10.58 5.98 -5.28
CA GLU A 138 10.54 7.35 -5.77
C GLU A 138 11.94 7.75 -6.21
N MET A 139 12.09 8.07 -7.50
CA MET A 139 13.39 8.47 -8.03
C MET A 139 13.56 9.98 -7.87
N GLU A 140 14.77 10.39 -7.51
CA GLU A 140 15.15 11.79 -7.48
C GLU A 140 16.58 12.00 -7.97
N LEU A 141 16.86 13.22 -8.42
CA LEU A 141 18.22 13.68 -8.67
C LEU A 141 18.65 14.53 -7.47
N ALA A 142 19.52 13.99 -6.63
CA ALA A 142 20.12 14.72 -5.53
C ALA A 142 21.47 15.32 -5.96
N VAL A 143 21.63 16.64 -5.84
CA VAL A 143 22.91 17.33 -5.94
C VAL A 143 23.37 17.65 -4.52
N ILE A 144 24.53 17.10 -4.14
CA ILE A 144 25.09 17.24 -2.79
C ILE A 144 26.33 18.12 -2.90
N ASP A 145 26.32 19.23 -2.17
CA ASP A 145 27.50 20.06 -1.95
C ASP A 145 28.15 19.66 -0.61
N THR A 146 29.34 19.07 -0.71
CA THR A 146 30.12 18.54 0.44
C THR A 146 31.21 19.52 0.89
N THR A 147 31.10 20.81 0.57
CA THR A 147 32.11 21.82 0.93
C THR A 147 31.96 22.37 2.35
N GLY A 148 30.83 22.13 3.03
CA GLY A 148 30.60 22.54 4.42
C GLY A 148 31.40 21.70 5.42
N GLU A 149 31.84 22.30 6.53
CA GLU A 149 32.61 21.59 7.57
C GLU A 149 31.75 20.63 8.41
N ASP A 150 30.49 21.00 8.71
CA ASP A 150 29.61 20.25 9.60
C ASP A 150 28.40 19.59 8.91
N LEU A 151 27.90 20.17 7.81
CA LEU A 151 26.69 19.74 7.13
C LEU A 151 26.83 19.86 5.60
N ASP A 152 26.42 18.81 4.91
CA ASP A 152 26.27 18.81 3.46
C ASP A 152 24.97 19.54 3.06
N GLN A 153 25.03 20.38 2.03
CA GLN A 153 23.83 20.96 1.43
C GLN A 153 23.30 20.02 0.35
N VAL A 154 22.08 19.51 0.54
CA VAL A 154 21.42 18.64 -0.43
C VAL A 154 20.31 19.39 -1.16
N THR A 155 20.38 19.42 -2.49
CA THR A 155 19.28 19.84 -3.36
C THR A 155 18.67 18.61 -4.03
N ALA A 156 17.55 18.13 -3.49
CA ALA A 156 16.79 17.02 -4.05
C ALA A 156 15.78 17.51 -5.10
N ILE A 157 15.85 16.94 -6.29
CA ILE A 157 14.98 17.27 -7.42
C ILE A 157 14.11 16.04 -7.73
N PRO A 158 12.79 16.10 -7.48
CA PRO A 158 11.92 14.94 -7.62
C PRO A 158 11.71 14.54 -9.09
N GLU A 159 11.40 13.27 -9.34
CA GLU A 159 11.10 12.73 -10.67
C GLU A 159 10.06 13.57 -11.44
N SER A 160 9.03 14.06 -10.74
CA SER A 160 7.98 14.88 -11.34
C SER A 160 8.53 16.15 -12.00
N VAL A 161 9.55 16.79 -11.40
CA VAL A 161 10.22 17.95 -11.98
C VAL A 161 11.11 17.53 -13.14
N LEU A 162 11.87 16.43 -12.99
CA LEU A 162 12.75 15.89 -14.04
C LEU A 162 11.98 15.49 -15.30
N ARG A 163 10.75 14.99 -15.16
CA ARG A 163 9.90 14.56 -16.27
C ARG A 163 9.32 15.73 -17.07
N HIS A 164 8.92 16.80 -16.39
CA HIS A 164 8.19 17.91 -17.01
C HIS A 164 9.08 19.10 -17.37
N SER A 165 10.19 19.29 -16.65
CA SER A 165 11.04 20.46 -16.79
C SER A 165 12.25 20.16 -17.67
N ARG A 166 12.40 20.94 -18.75
CA ARG A 166 13.56 20.83 -19.64
C ARG A 166 14.82 21.46 -19.04
N VAL A 167 14.63 22.50 -18.22
CA VAL A 167 15.69 23.22 -17.54
C VAL A 167 15.27 23.43 -16.10
N ILE A 168 16.15 23.09 -15.18
CA ILE A 168 15.94 23.20 -13.74
C ILE A 168 16.95 24.23 -13.24
N ASP A 169 16.40 25.32 -12.71
CA ASP A 169 17.12 26.47 -12.20
C ASP A 169 16.61 26.72 -10.78
N HIS A 170 17.49 26.51 -9.79
CA HIS A 170 17.14 26.62 -8.39
C HIS A 170 18.24 27.37 -7.65
N ARG A 171 17.87 28.24 -6.70
CA ARG A 171 18.82 29.14 -6.02
C ARG A 171 19.90 28.41 -5.23
N SER A 172 19.66 27.16 -4.83
CA SER A 172 20.65 26.33 -4.13
C SER A 172 21.67 25.67 -5.07
N LEU A 173 21.49 25.80 -6.38
CA LEU A 173 22.41 25.23 -7.37
C LEU A 173 23.29 26.33 -7.96
N PRO A 174 24.63 26.14 -8.02
CA PRO A 174 25.52 27.08 -8.67
C PRO A 174 25.47 26.98 -10.22
N PHE A 175 24.66 26.07 -10.75
CA PHE A 175 24.51 25.80 -12.18
C PHE A 175 23.06 25.41 -12.52
N ARG A 176 22.73 25.43 -13.81
CA ARG A 176 21.45 24.96 -14.33
C ARG A 176 21.55 23.53 -14.82
N ILE A 177 20.52 22.72 -14.56
CA ILE A 177 20.43 21.34 -15.03
C ILE A 177 19.52 21.28 -16.24
N VAL A 178 19.97 20.66 -17.33
CA VAL A 178 19.18 20.52 -18.57
C VAL A 178 18.82 19.06 -18.77
N VAL A 179 17.53 18.73 -18.68
CA VAL A 179 17.02 17.39 -18.95
C VAL A 179 16.86 17.20 -20.45
N ARG A 180 17.75 16.42 -21.06
CA ARG A 180 17.72 16.11 -22.50
C ARG A 180 16.67 15.07 -22.84
N SER A 181 16.59 14.01 -22.04
CA SER A 181 15.64 12.90 -22.21
C SER A 181 15.46 12.21 -20.86
N PHE A 182 14.24 11.76 -20.58
CA PHE A 182 13.90 11.02 -19.36
C PHE A 182 13.37 9.63 -19.75
N TYR A 183 13.92 8.58 -19.15
CA TYR A 183 13.54 7.19 -19.40
C TYR A 183 13.22 6.52 -18.06
N GLN A 184 12.07 5.84 -18.00
CA GLN A 184 11.72 5.01 -16.84
C GLN A 184 12.41 3.65 -16.90
N ASN A 185 12.80 3.11 -15.75
CA ASN A 185 13.39 1.77 -15.61
C ASN A 185 14.62 1.53 -16.50
N SER A 186 15.37 2.59 -16.81
CA SER A 186 16.59 2.49 -17.63
C SER A 186 17.80 2.14 -16.79
N ARG A 187 18.60 1.17 -17.22
CA ARG A 187 19.90 0.90 -16.62
C ARG A 187 20.97 1.74 -17.28
N LEU A 188 21.72 2.51 -16.49
CA LEU A 188 22.90 3.20 -17.00
C LEU A 188 23.91 2.13 -17.43
N LYS A 189 24.26 2.13 -18.72
CA LYS A 189 25.35 1.32 -19.25
C LYS A 189 26.56 2.23 -19.31
N MET A 190 27.39 2.16 -18.27
CA MET A 190 28.74 2.73 -18.29
C MET A 190 29.67 1.90 -19.16
#